data_AF-A0A8S3EQV8-F1
#
_entry.id   AF-A0A8S3EQV8-F1
#
_cell.length_a   1.000
_cell.length_b   1.000
_cell.length_c   1.000
_cell.angle_alpha   90.00
_cell.angle_beta   90.00
_cell.angle_gamma   90.00
#
_symmetry.space_group_name_H-M   'P 1'
#
loop_
_entity.id
_entity.type
_entity.pdbx_description
1 polymer ?
#
loop_
_entity_poly.entity_id
_entity_poly.type
_entity_poly.pdbx_seq_one_letter_code
_entity_poly.pdbx_strand_id
1 'polypeptide(L)'
;MFVTSNTDTLKCPITCELFREPVTGQDGHTYEREAIIAWLQKNGTSPITREPMTIDSLRPNHVVKQLVDEFKSSSLQKHFLFKFGIDLRKAERLPIFRAPGKSIYRAEWISKPGPDVVLLKIEGAKANREAAYYVQLGSHPHIVHTYGMVENDFNALMLVQEYATEGDLAELLKENEFQPSQ
;
A
#
# COMPACT_ATOMS: atom_id res chain seq x y z
N MET A 1 20.58 12.73 7.97
CA MET A 1 19.63 12.66 9.09
C MET A 1 18.45 11.84 8.61
N PHE A 2 18.34 10.58 9.01
CA PHE A 2 17.27 9.69 8.56
C PHE A 2 15.97 10.16 9.20
N VAL A 3 15.01 10.60 8.39
CA VAL A 3 13.65 10.86 8.86
C VAL A 3 13.04 9.49 9.12
N THR A 4 12.89 9.13 10.40
CA THR A 4 12.27 7.86 10.77
C THR A 4 10.82 7.85 10.28
N SER A 5 10.45 6.76 9.60
CA SER A 5 9.09 6.49 9.18
C SER A 5 8.13 6.62 10.37
N ASN A 6 7.11 7.47 10.25
CA ASN A 6 6.10 7.77 11.28
C ASN A 6 5.23 6.55 11.70
N THR A 7 5.55 5.35 11.23
CA THR A 7 4.84 4.08 11.54
C THR A 7 5.62 3.17 12.49
N ASP A 8 6.88 3.48 12.79
CA ASP A 8 7.69 2.64 13.69
C ASP A 8 7.17 2.68 15.15
N THR A 9 6.46 3.74 15.53
CA THR A 9 5.77 3.85 16.82
C THR A 9 4.55 2.93 16.95
N LEU A 10 4.07 2.36 15.84
CA LEU A 10 2.91 1.46 15.79
C LEU A 10 3.32 -0.01 15.65
N LYS A 11 4.62 -0.33 15.72
CA LYS A 11 5.14 -1.69 15.62
C LYS A 11 5.55 -2.24 16.98
N CYS A 12 5.34 -3.53 17.16
CA CYS A 12 5.80 -4.26 18.32
C CYS A 12 7.34 -4.41 18.26
N PRO A 13 8.07 -4.13 19.37
CA PRO A 13 9.53 -4.25 19.41
C PRO A 13 10.03 -5.70 19.40
N ILE A 14 9.16 -6.69 19.62
CA ILE A 14 9.51 -8.12 19.57
C ILE A 14 9.29 -8.68 18.17
N THR A 15 8.11 -8.45 17.57
CA THR A 15 7.75 -9.01 16.25
C THR A 15 8.17 -8.12 15.09
N CYS A 16 8.44 -6.84 15.34
CA CYS A 16 8.69 -5.81 14.32
C CYS A 16 7.51 -5.60 13.34
N GLU A 17 6.30 -6.03 13.73
CA GLU A 17 5.06 -5.91 12.95
C GLU A 17 4.07 -4.94 13.62
N LEU A 18 3.09 -4.45 12.85
CA LEU A 18 2.02 -3.61 13.38
C LEU A 18 1.23 -4.36 14.46
N PHE A 19 0.86 -3.66 15.52
CA PHE A 19 0.07 -4.27 16.61
C PHE A 19 -1.29 -4.78 16.13
N ARG A 20 -1.65 -5.98 16.60
CA ARG A 20 -2.99 -6.57 16.47
C ARG A 20 -3.70 -6.55 17.82
N GLU A 21 -3.01 -7.00 18.87
CA GLU A 21 -3.50 -7.02 20.25
C GLU A 21 -2.46 -6.39 21.18
N PRO A 22 -2.27 -5.06 21.11
CA PRO A 22 -1.27 -4.37 21.90
C PRO A 22 -1.58 -4.45 23.40
N VAL A 23 -0.56 -4.78 24.20
CA VAL A 23 -0.58 -4.76 25.66
C VAL A 23 0.60 -3.97 26.20
N THR A 24 0.39 -3.21 27.26
CA THR A 24 1.43 -2.44 27.95
C THR A 24 1.90 -3.17 29.20
N GLY A 25 3.22 -3.26 29.35
CA GLY A 25 3.87 -3.78 30.55
C GLY A 25 4.04 -2.71 31.63
N GLN A 26 4.42 -3.13 32.84
CA GLN A 26 4.72 -2.21 33.95
C GLN A 26 5.92 -1.28 33.66
N ASP A 27 6.76 -1.63 32.70
CA ASP A 27 7.86 -0.81 32.20
C ASP A 27 7.40 0.34 31.28
N GLY A 28 6.09 0.44 31.02
CA GLY A 28 5.50 1.47 30.18
C GLY A 28 5.62 1.21 28.67
N HIS A 29 6.24 0.09 28.27
CA HIS A 29 6.38 -0.27 26.86
C HIS A 29 5.18 -1.11 26.38
N THR A 30 4.89 -1.02 25.07
CA THR A 30 3.77 -1.74 24.44
C THR A 30 4.30 -2.87 23.55
N TYR A 31 3.67 -4.03 23.65
CA TYR A 31 4.05 -5.27 22.99
C TYR A 31 2.85 -5.95 22.34
N GLU A 32 3.11 -6.81 21.36
CA GLU A 32 2.10 -7.74 20.86
C GLU A 32 1.86 -8.83 21.92
N ARG A 33 0.59 -9.09 22.26
CA ARG A 33 0.18 -9.94 23.38
C ARG A 33 0.83 -11.32 23.34
N GLU A 34 0.74 -12.01 22.21
CA GLU A 34 1.27 -13.36 22.06
C GLU A 34 2.79 -13.39 22.24
N ALA A 35 3.48 -12.41 21.65
CA ALA A 35 4.93 -12.33 21.68
C ALA A 35 5.48 -12.04 23.08
N ILE A 36 4.87 -11.11 23.83
CA ILE A 36 5.32 -10.81 25.19
C ILE A 36 5.01 -11.94 26.17
N ILE A 37 3.87 -12.63 26.02
CA ILE A 37 3.55 -13.80 26.86
C ILE A 37 4.59 -14.90 26.67
N ALA A 38 4.93 -15.23 25.42
CA ALA A 38 5.96 -16.22 25.11
C ALA A 38 7.33 -15.82 25.69
N TRP A 39 7.68 -14.53 25.62
CA TRP A 39 8.91 -14.01 26.21
C TRP A 39 8.93 -14.16 27.74
N LEU A 40 7.85 -13.76 28.43
CA LEU A 40 7.77 -13.79 29.88
C LEU A 40 7.74 -15.22 30.44
N GLN A 41 7.12 -16.17 29.73
CA GLN A 41 7.17 -17.59 30.10
C GLN A 41 8.60 -18.15 30.11
N LYS A 42 9.46 -17.65 29.21
CA LYS A 42 10.84 -18.11 29.08
C LYS A 42 11.83 -17.35 29.97
N ASN A 43 11.65 -16.04 30.12
CA ASN A 43 12.66 -15.15 30.70
C ASN A 43 12.22 -14.46 32.01
N GLY A 44 10.91 -14.29 32.24
CA GLY A 44 10.38 -13.60 33.43
C GLY A 44 10.76 -12.12 33.57
N THR A 45 11.19 -11.47 32.48
CA THR A 45 11.69 -10.08 32.49
C THR A 45 11.19 -9.28 31.29
N SER A 46 11.19 -7.95 31.39
CA SER A 46 10.96 -7.07 30.24
C SER A 46 11.99 -7.35 29.13
N PRO A 47 11.57 -7.46 27.85
CA PRO A 47 12.49 -7.54 26.73
C PRO A 47 13.39 -6.30 26.57
N ILE A 48 12.96 -5.15 27.09
CA ILE A 48 13.64 -3.85 26.90
C ILE A 48 14.46 -3.50 28.14
N THR A 49 13.82 -3.39 29.31
CA THR A 49 14.50 -2.94 30.54
C THR A 49 15.24 -4.08 31.23
N ARG A 50 14.91 -5.34 30.90
CA ARG A 50 15.39 -6.56 31.57
C ARG A 50 15.03 -6.65 33.06
N GLU A 51 14.13 -5.80 33.52
CA GLU A 51 13.60 -5.85 34.88
C GLU A 51 12.53 -6.96 35.01
N PRO A 52 12.31 -7.52 36.22
CA PRO A 52 11.30 -8.54 36.44
C PRO A 52 9.90 -8.07 36.00
N MET A 53 9.20 -8.92 35.25
CA MET A 53 7.85 -8.65 34.77
C MET A 53 7.06 -9.94 34.72
N THR A 54 5.76 -9.86 35.01
CA THR A 54 4.85 -11.01 35.01
C THR A 54 3.74 -10.85 33.99
N ILE A 55 3.15 -11.95 33.55
CA ILE A 55 2.04 -11.94 32.59
C ILE A 55 0.83 -11.17 33.15
N ASP A 56 0.57 -11.30 34.46
CA ASP A 56 -0.55 -10.63 35.15
C ASP A 56 -0.40 -9.11 35.21
N SER A 57 0.81 -8.60 34.97
CA SER A 57 1.09 -7.17 34.93
C SER A 57 0.66 -6.49 33.62
N LEU A 58 0.40 -7.28 32.57
CA LEU A 58 0.06 -6.76 31.25
C LEU A 58 -1.35 -6.15 31.25
N ARG A 59 -1.49 -5.00 30.58
CA ARG A 59 -2.76 -4.28 30.42
C ARG A 59 -3.04 -4.02 28.95
N PRO A 60 -4.26 -4.28 28.42
CA PRO A 60 -4.59 -3.93 27.03
C PRO A 60 -4.37 -2.45 26.74
N ASN A 61 -3.78 -2.14 25.60
CA ASN A 61 -3.58 -0.75 25.16
C ASN A 61 -4.56 -0.41 24.02
N HIS A 62 -5.78 -0.01 24.41
CA HIS A 62 -6.84 0.32 23.47
C HIS A 62 -6.51 1.55 22.61
N VAL A 63 -5.72 2.49 23.12
CA VAL A 63 -5.31 3.69 22.36
C VAL A 63 -4.41 3.29 21.19
N VAL A 64 -3.38 2.48 21.42
CA VAL A 64 -2.50 1.99 20.34
C VAL A 64 -3.29 1.13 19.35
N LYS A 65 -4.23 0.30 19.84
CA LYS A 65 -5.11 -0.48 18.96
C LYS A 65 -5.91 0.43 18.03
N GLN A 66 -6.55 1.46 18.58
CA GLN A 66 -7.31 2.45 17.81
C GLN A 66 -6.43 3.17 16.80
N LEU A 67 -5.21 3.60 17.17
CA LEU A 67 -4.29 4.26 16.24
C LEU A 67 -3.88 3.35 15.09
N VAL A 68 -3.67 2.06 15.34
CA VAL A 68 -3.40 1.09 14.26
C VAL A 68 -4.62 0.88 13.37
N ASP A 69 -5.82 0.82 13.93
CA ASP A 69 -7.06 0.66 13.17
C ASP A 69 -7.40 1.92 12.36
N GLU A 70 -7.13 3.11 12.89
CA GLU A 70 -7.17 4.39 12.19
C GLU A 70 -6.11 4.48 11.09
N PHE A 71 -4.89 4.00 11.34
CA PHE A 71 -3.86 3.90 10.32
C PHE A 71 -4.32 2.97 9.18
N LYS A 72 -4.81 1.78 9.49
CA LYS A 72 -5.36 0.83 8.50
C LYS A 72 -6.54 1.42 7.72
N SER A 73 -7.45 2.12 8.39
CA SER A 73 -8.66 2.68 7.77
C SER A 73 -8.41 3.98 7.00
N SER A 74 -7.51 4.85 7.46
CA SER A 74 -7.08 6.05 6.74
C SER A 74 -6.24 5.71 5.52
N SER A 75 -5.39 4.67 5.59
CA SER A 75 -4.79 4.10 4.38
C SER A 75 -5.86 3.54 3.45
N LEU A 76 -6.96 2.96 3.93
CA LEU A 76 -8.05 2.52 3.05
C LEU A 76 -8.87 3.68 2.46
N GLN A 77 -9.09 4.79 3.17
CA GLN A 77 -9.92 5.91 2.67
C GLN A 77 -9.14 6.95 1.83
N LYS A 78 -7.85 7.16 2.10
CA LYS A 78 -7.00 8.09 1.33
C LYS A 78 -6.60 7.55 -0.06
N HIS A 79 -6.67 6.24 -0.27
CA HIS A 79 -6.27 5.60 -1.54
C HIS A 79 -7.33 5.65 -2.66
N PHE A 80 -8.47 6.30 -2.43
CA PHE A 80 -9.57 6.38 -3.40
C PHE A 80 -9.86 7.78 -3.92
N LEU A 81 -9.25 8.81 -3.36
CA LEU A 81 -9.45 10.19 -3.81
C LEU A 81 -8.10 10.78 -4.21
N PHE A 82 -7.88 10.93 -5.51
CA PHE A 82 -6.63 11.46 -6.04
C PHE A 82 -6.87 12.92 -6.45
N LYS A 83 -6.25 13.84 -5.71
CA LYS A 83 -6.28 15.27 -6.03
C LYS A 83 -4.98 15.67 -6.71
N PHE A 84 -4.98 15.57 -8.03
CA PHE A 84 -4.09 16.38 -8.88
C PHE A 84 -4.97 17.44 -9.55
N GLY A 85 -4.49 18.23 -10.52
CA GLY A 85 -5.37 19.05 -11.37
C GLY A 85 -6.45 18.26 -12.16
N ILE A 86 -6.64 16.99 -11.82
CA ILE A 86 -7.55 15.96 -12.30
C ILE A 86 -8.11 15.30 -11.03
N ASP A 87 -9.42 15.41 -10.79
CA ASP A 87 -10.08 14.73 -9.67
C ASP A 87 -10.57 13.34 -10.11
N LEU A 88 -9.94 12.29 -9.60
CA LEU A 88 -10.27 10.88 -9.91
C LEU A 88 -10.58 10.08 -8.65
N ARG A 89 -11.48 9.11 -8.79
CA ARG A 89 -11.70 8.04 -7.81
C ARG A 89 -11.57 6.66 -8.43
N LYS A 90 -11.28 5.64 -7.63
CA LYS A 90 -11.45 4.25 -8.11
C LYS A 90 -12.94 3.93 -8.23
N ALA A 91 -13.33 3.23 -9.29
CA ALA A 91 -14.69 2.72 -9.45
C ALA A 91 -14.96 1.60 -8.45
N GLU A 92 -14.03 0.64 -8.34
CA GLU A 92 -14.11 -0.46 -7.38
C GLU A 92 -12.92 -0.53 -6.41
N ARG A 93 -13.14 -1.26 -5.31
CA ARG A 93 -12.11 -1.52 -4.30
C ARG A 93 -11.05 -2.52 -4.78
N LEU A 94 -11.46 -3.51 -5.57
CA LEU A 94 -10.59 -4.56 -6.07
C LEU A 94 -9.99 -4.16 -7.42
N PRO A 95 -8.73 -4.52 -7.69
CA PRO A 95 -8.16 -4.29 -9.01
C PRO A 95 -8.78 -5.24 -10.03
N ILE A 96 -8.90 -4.76 -11.26
CA ILE A 96 -9.33 -5.53 -12.43
C ILE A 96 -8.21 -6.46 -12.93
N PHE A 97 -6.96 -6.16 -12.57
CA PHE A 97 -5.80 -7.00 -12.91
C PHE A 97 -4.73 -6.95 -11.81
N ARG A 98 -4.04 -8.09 -11.58
CA ARG A 98 -2.91 -8.20 -10.65
C ARG A 98 -1.76 -8.98 -11.27
N ALA A 99 -0.55 -8.46 -11.06
CA ALA A 99 0.70 -9.15 -11.30
C ALA A 99 1.67 -8.86 -10.14
N PRO A 100 2.79 -9.59 -9.99
CA PRO A 100 3.77 -9.30 -8.95
C PRO A 100 4.24 -7.83 -9.01
N GLY A 101 3.96 -7.08 -7.93
CA GLY A 101 4.30 -5.66 -7.81
C GLY A 101 3.45 -4.70 -8.65
N LYS A 102 2.39 -5.17 -9.32
CA LYS A 102 1.52 -4.34 -10.16
C LYS A 102 0.05 -4.63 -9.96
N SER A 103 -0.78 -3.61 -10.00
CA SER A 103 -2.24 -3.77 -9.96
C SER A 103 -2.93 -2.66 -10.75
N ILE A 104 -3.96 -3.01 -11.50
CA ILE A 104 -4.74 -2.05 -12.31
C ILE A 104 -6.12 -1.91 -11.69
N TYR A 105 -6.58 -0.68 -11.51
CA TYR A 105 -7.91 -0.36 -10.99
C TYR A 105 -8.67 0.49 -12.01
N ARG A 106 -9.96 0.23 -12.22
CA ARG A 106 -10.82 1.14 -12.98
C ARG A 106 -10.98 2.45 -12.20
N ALA A 107 -11.01 3.57 -12.91
CA ALA A 107 -11.13 4.89 -12.32
C ALA A 107 -12.21 5.73 -13.00
N GLU A 108 -12.79 6.64 -12.22
CA GLU A 108 -13.85 7.54 -12.64
C GLU A 108 -13.46 8.98 -12.35
N TRP A 109 -13.84 9.87 -13.27
CA TRP A 109 -13.69 11.29 -13.09
C TRP A 109 -14.73 11.84 -12.12
N ILE A 110 -14.28 12.64 -11.16
CA ILE A 110 -15.15 13.23 -10.13
C ILE A 110 -15.67 14.59 -10.59
N SER A 111 -14.79 15.46 -11.07
CA SER A 111 -15.12 16.88 -11.31
C SER A 111 -15.49 17.21 -12.75
N LYS A 112 -14.94 16.50 -13.74
CA LYS A 112 -15.24 16.71 -15.17
C LYS A 112 -15.19 15.39 -15.91
N PRO A 113 -16.16 15.08 -16.79
CA PRO A 113 -16.09 13.87 -17.60
C PRO A 113 -14.83 13.89 -18.48
N GLY A 114 -14.18 12.73 -18.59
CA GLY A 114 -13.03 12.49 -19.44
C GLY A 114 -13.09 11.07 -20.02
N PRO A 115 -12.07 10.65 -20.77
CA PRO A 115 -12.02 9.31 -21.36
C PRO A 115 -11.96 8.22 -20.29
N ASP A 116 -12.27 6.98 -20.67
CA ASP A 116 -12.11 5.83 -19.78
C ASP A 116 -10.65 5.68 -19.37
N VAL A 117 -10.41 5.65 -18.06
CA VAL A 117 -9.06 5.61 -17.48
C VAL A 117 -8.93 4.50 -16.45
N VAL A 118 -7.69 4.04 -16.31
CA VAL A 118 -7.27 3.14 -15.25
C VAL A 118 -6.15 3.74 -14.43
N LEU A 119 -6.04 3.20 -13.24
CA LEU A 119 -5.01 3.51 -12.27
C LEU A 119 -4.06 2.32 -12.15
N LEU A 120 -2.85 2.46 -12.68
CA LEU A 120 -1.79 1.46 -12.56
C LEU A 120 -0.98 1.73 -11.29
N LYS A 121 -1.11 0.84 -10.30
CA LYS A 121 -0.27 0.79 -9.10
C LYS A 121 1.01 0.01 -9.40
N ILE A 122 2.16 0.60 -9.07
CA ILE A 122 3.47 -0.05 -9.15
C ILE A 122 4.11 0.00 -7.76
N GLU A 123 4.51 -1.17 -7.25
CA GLU A 123 5.11 -1.34 -5.91
C GLU A 123 6.58 -1.75 -6.00
N GLY A 124 7.34 -1.40 -4.96
CA GLY A 124 8.71 -1.87 -4.76
C GLY A 124 9.80 -0.90 -5.22
N ALA A 125 11.06 -1.31 -5.00
CA ALA A 125 12.23 -0.43 -5.09
C ALA A 125 12.48 0.18 -6.48
N LYS A 126 11.94 -0.42 -7.54
CA LYS A 126 12.10 0.05 -8.93
C LYS A 126 10.92 0.91 -9.43
N ALA A 127 9.86 1.08 -8.63
CA ALA A 127 8.63 1.74 -9.05
C ALA A 127 8.88 3.14 -9.64
N ASN A 128 9.72 3.96 -9.00
CA ASN A 128 10.06 5.31 -9.48
C ASN A 128 10.67 5.30 -10.88
N ARG A 129 11.64 4.42 -11.12
CA ARG A 129 12.32 4.32 -12.42
C ARG A 129 11.35 3.86 -13.52
N GLU A 130 10.50 2.91 -13.18
CA GLU A 130 9.52 2.38 -14.13
C GLU A 130 8.41 3.41 -14.44
N ALA A 131 7.88 4.08 -13.42
CA ALA A 131 6.87 5.12 -13.58
C ALA A 131 7.38 6.30 -14.43
N ALA A 132 8.63 6.72 -14.21
CA ALA A 132 9.26 7.77 -15.01
C ALA A 132 9.33 7.40 -16.51
N TYR A 133 9.57 6.14 -16.82
CA TYR A 133 9.58 5.65 -18.19
C TYR A 133 8.20 5.75 -18.85
N TYR A 134 7.12 5.36 -18.15
CA TYR A 134 5.76 5.51 -18.66
C TYR A 134 5.37 6.97 -18.92
N VAL A 135 5.73 7.89 -18.02
CA VAL A 135 5.46 9.32 -18.22
C VAL A 135 6.22 9.87 -19.42
N GLN A 136 7.49 9.49 -19.58
CA GLN A 136 8.29 9.89 -20.73
C GLN A 136 7.71 9.38 -22.06
N LEU A 137 7.13 8.18 -22.06
CA LEU A 137 6.46 7.60 -23.23
C LEU A 137 5.03 8.13 -23.44
N GLY A 138 4.44 8.82 -22.47
CA GLY A 138 3.02 9.17 -22.48
C GLY A 138 2.58 9.96 -23.71
N SER A 139 3.46 10.74 -24.33
CA SER A 139 3.16 11.50 -25.56
C SER A 139 3.29 10.69 -26.86
N HIS A 140 3.59 9.38 -26.81
CA HIS A 140 3.77 8.55 -27.99
C HIS A 140 2.42 8.10 -28.59
N PRO A 141 2.18 8.25 -29.90
CA PRO A 141 0.86 8.01 -30.52
C PRO A 141 0.44 6.54 -30.60
N HIS A 142 1.37 5.59 -30.38
CA HIS A 142 1.11 4.14 -30.48
C HIS A 142 1.28 3.38 -29.16
N ILE A 143 1.45 4.09 -28.04
CA ILE A 143 1.58 3.48 -26.71
C ILE A 143 0.40 3.98 -25.88
N VAL A 144 -0.11 3.13 -24.98
CA VAL A 144 -1.17 3.49 -24.03
C VAL A 144 -0.83 4.83 -23.39
N HIS A 145 -1.70 5.81 -23.59
CA HIS A 145 -1.46 7.17 -23.15
C HIS A 145 -1.37 7.21 -21.61
N THR A 146 -0.29 7.79 -21.09
CA THR A 146 -0.10 7.99 -19.65
C THR A 146 -0.29 9.46 -19.34
N TYR A 147 -1.41 9.80 -18.70
CA TYR A 147 -1.79 11.17 -18.37
C TYR A 147 -0.94 11.78 -17.26
N GLY A 148 -0.34 10.94 -16.41
CA GLY A 148 0.59 11.39 -15.39
C GLY A 148 0.72 10.45 -14.20
N MET A 149 1.55 10.88 -13.25
CA MET A 149 1.72 10.25 -11.95
C MET A 149 0.71 10.80 -10.95
N VAL A 150 0.26 9.92 -10.09
CA VAL A 150 -0.56 10.23 -8.93
C VAL A 150 0.26 9.90 -7.71
N GLU A 151 0.64 10.94 -6.97
CA GLU A 151 1.34 10.75 -5.70
C GLU A 151 0.44 9.99 -4.73
N ASN A 152 0.98 8.90 -4.19
CA ASN A 152 0.36 8.05 -3.18
C ASN A 152 1.39 7.77 -2.09
N ASP A 153 0.97 7.23 -0.95
CA ASP A 153 1.83 6.92 0.20
C ASP A 153 3.14 6.21 -0.23
N PHE A 154 4.24 6.52 0.48
CA PHE A 154 5.67 6.24 0.18
C PHE A 154 6.06 4.85 -0.38
N ASN A 155 5.19 3.84 -0.32
CA ASN A 155 5.47 2.46 -0.73
C ASN A 155 4.95 2.08 -2.12
N ALA A 156 4.18 2.94 -2.79
CA ALA A 156 3.64 2.65 -4.12
C ALA A 156 3.43 3.91 -4.95
N LEU A 157 3.67 3.80 -6.26
CA LEU A 157 3.31 4.84 -7.22
C LEU A 157 2.07 4.46 -7.98
N MET A 158 1.30 5.46 -8.36
CA MET A 158 0.09 5.31 -9.16
C MET A 158 0.26 6.10 -10.46
N LEU A 159 -0.13 5.52 -11.59
CA LEU A 159 -0.18 6.18 -12.90
C LEU A 159 -1.63 6.23 -13.38
N VAL A 160 -2.03 7.34 -14.00
CA VAL A 160 -3.29 7.42 -14.75
C VAL A 160 -3.01 7.07 -16.19
N GLN A 161 -3.69 6.06 -16.72
CA GLN A 161 -3.52 5.60 -18.09
C GLN A 161 -4.87 5.47 -18.80
N GLU A 162 -4.85 5.59 -20.11
CA GLU A 162 -5.99 5.23 -20.97
C GLU A 162 -6.36 3.76 -20.76
N TYR A 163 -7.66 3.47 -20.77
CA TYR A 163 -8.13 2.10 -20.67
C TYR A 163 -8.01 1.38 -22.02
N ALA A 164 -7.24 0.29 -22.08
CA ALA A 164 -7.18 -0.59 -23.23
C ALA A 164 -8.43 -1.49 -23.28
N THR A 165 -9.39 -1.15 -24.13
CA THR A 165 -10.70 -1.83 -24.19
C THR A 165 -10.62 -3.29 -24.62
N GLU A 166 -9.64 -3.62 -25.46
CA GLU A 166 -9.42 -4.98 -25.99
C GLU A 166 -8.44 -5.81 -25.15
N GLY A 167 -8.14 -5.38 -23.91
CA GLY A 167 -7.25 -6.11 -23.03
C GLY A 167 -5.76 -5.98 -23.39
N ASP A 168 -4.97 -7.00 -23.06
CA ASP A 168 -3.54 -6.98 -23.33
C ASP A 168 -3.22 -7.39 -24.78
N LEU A 169 -2.10 -6.88 -25.29
CA LEU A 169 -1.69 -7.12 -26.67
C LEU A 169 -1.51 -8.61 -26.99
N ALA A 170 -1.10 -9.44 -26.03
CA ALA A 170 -0.90 -10.86 -26.30
C ALA A 170 -2.23 -11.59 -26.51
N GLU A 171 -3.28 -11.22 -25.79
CA GLU A 171 -4.65 -11.70 -26.05
C GLU A 171 -5.17 -11.17 -27.39
N LEU A 172 -5.06 -9.87 -27.64
CA LEU A 172 -5.51 -9.27 -28.90
C LEU A 172 -4.83 -9.87 -30.14
N LEU A 173 -3.53 -10.18 -30.06
CA LEU A 173 -2.81 -10.83 -31.15
C LEU A 173 -3.23 -12.29 -31.35
N LYS A 174 -3.58 -13.01 -30.28
CA LYS A 174 -4.10 -14.38 -30.38
C LYS A 174 -5.48 -14.40 -31.01
N GLU A 175 -6.38 -13.51 -30.59
CA GLU A 175 -7.75 -13.43 -31.10
C GLU A 175 -7.79 -13.03 -32.57
N ASN A 176 -6.88 -12.15 -33.01
CA ASN A 176 -6.80 -11.71 -34.40
C ASN A 176 -5.91 -12.61 -35.29
N GLU A 177 -5.54 -13.80 -34.82
CA GLU A 177 -4.64 -14.75 -35.51
C GLU A 177 -3.41 -14.06 -36.13
N PHE A 178 -2.83 -13.08 -35.42
CA PHE A 178 -1.80 -12.24 -35.99
C PHE A 178 -0.57 -13.08 -36.35
N GLN A 179 -0.24 -13.12 -37.64
CA GLN A 179 1.00 -13.69 -38.15
C GLN A 179 1.97 -12.53 -38.42
N PRO A 180 3.08 -12.42 -37.67
CA PRO A 180 4.10 -11.41 -37.97
C PRO A 180 4.56 -11.58 -39.42
N SER A 181 4.58 -10.49 -40.18
CA SER A 181 5.24 -10.48 -41.48
C SER A 181 6.70 -10.88 -41.27
N GLN A 182 7.14 -11.95 -41.95
CA GLN A 182 8.54 -12.39 -41.96
C GLN A 182 9.46 -11.31 -42.52
#